data_AF-A0AAE3ALM4-F1
#
_entry.id   AF-A0AAE3ALM4-F1
#
_cell.length_a   1.000
_cell.length_b   1.000
_cell.length_c   1.000
_cell.angle_alpha   90.00
_cell.angle_beta   90.00
_cell.angle_gamma   90.00
#
_symmetry.space_group_name_H-M   'P 1'
#
loop_
_entity.id
_entity.type
_entity.pdbx_description
1 polymer ?
#
loop_
_entity_poly.entity_id
_entity_poly.type
_entity_poly.pdbx_seq_one_letter_code
_entity_poly.pdbx_strand_id
1 'polypeptide(L)'
;MEEMWLEYFRQYLGQEFPKFLSEKVWNYKDDLCVIGAHDLAEATGDLEWDAFLVNQAHWLMAEDGTVANWKEGENNIDKISFGKSLRILRDLTGDPDSKYAVAVECAYEFLKHYPRTETGNFWHKDIYPNQVWLDGLYMAMPFYAKTIAENGDDRWDDIIDQFESAHRLLRDEKKKLYVHGCDVSKKADWADPETGRSPGVWLRAEGWYLMALCDVYELAKGRTGRAEKLRELLERAVEGILLYQDQKTGMFYQSVDHAELEGNYLETSGSAMVAYALMKGTRLGILRADLGAEGERILEGIRTSYLKREDDGLHLYGICASAGLGAGPDPHNRKDRTGKPEYYVSEVQMRDNQHGSAVCMMAVSELLRRKH
;
A
#
# COMPACT_ATOMS: atom_id res chain seq x y z
N MET A 1 8.19 17.67 15.20
CA MET A 1 7.65 16.89 14.06
C MET A 1 6.60 15.90 14.56
N GLU A 2 6.96 15.01 15.49
CA GLU A 2 6.11 13.89 15.96
C GLU A 2 4.83 14.32 16.68
N GLU A 3 4.88 15.30 17.58
CA GLU A 3 3.71 15.70 18.36
C GLU A 3 2.51 16.09 17.48
N MET A 4 2.76 16.86 16.41
CA MET A 4 1.71 17.27 15.47
C MET A 4 1.14 16.09 14.69
N TRP A 5 1.97 15.09 14.35
CA TRP A 5 1.53 13.86 13.70
C TRP A 5 0.66 13.01 14.64
N LEU A 6 1.13 12.78 15.88
CA LEU A 6 0.36 12.02 16.87
C LEU A 6 -0.96 12.70 17.24
N GLU A 7 -0.98 14.04 17.33
CA GLU A 7 -2.23 14.79 17.50
C GLU A 7 -3.19 14.56 16.32
N TYR A 8 -2.69 14.69 15.08
CA TYR A 8 -3.48 14.44 13.88
C TYR A 8 -4.04 13.01 13.85
N PHE A 9 -3.23 12.00 14.16
CA PHE A 9 -3.68 10.61 14.11
C PHE A 9 -4.75 10.30 15.16
N ARG A 10 -4.64 10.84 16.39
CA ARG A 10 -5.71 10.69 17.40
C ARG A 10 -7.01 11.32 16.93
N GLN A 11 -6.95 12.52 16.37
CA GLN A 11 -8.13 13.18 15.80
C GLN A 11 -8.72 12.36 14.64
N TYR A 12 -7.87 11.92 13.71
CA TYR A 12 -8.29 11.16 12.53
C TYR A 12 -8.97 9.84 12.92
N LEU A 13 -8.36 9.04 13.82
CA LEU A 13 -8.92 7.77 14.28
C LEU A 13 -10.18 7.95 15.13
N GLY A 14 -10.30 9.07 15.85
CA GLY A 14 -11.47 9.39 16.65
C GLY A 14 -12.65 9.98 15.87
N GLN A 15 -12.42 10.56 14.69
CA GLN A 15 -13.42 11.36 13.97
C GLN A 15 -13.59 10.95 12.50
N GLU A 16 -12.54 11.05 11.69
CA GLU A 16 -12.61 10.85 10.24
C GLU A 16 -12.68 9.37 9.86
N PHE A 17 -11.90 8.50 10.51
CA PHE A 17 -11.90 7.07 10.19
C PHE A 17 -13.25 6.40 10.50
N PRO A 18 -13.90 6.61 11.67
CA PRO A 18 -15.25 6.14 11.93
C PRO A 18 -16.28 6.63 10.91
N LYS A 19 -16.15 7.88 10.48
CA LYS A 19 -17.02 8.46 9.46
C LYS A 19 -16.89 7.71 8.13
N PHE A 20 -15.66 7.46 7.66
CA PHE A 20 -15.44 6.67 6.44
C PHE A 20 -16.07 5.29 6.50
N LEU A 21 -15.89 4.58 7.63
CA LEU A 21 -16.46 3.25 7.85
C LEU A 21 -17.99 3.26 7.90
N SER A 22 -18.60 4.33 8.43
CA SER A 22 -20.05 4.44 8.55
C SER A 22 -20.76 4.89 7.26
N GLU A 23 -20.09 5.68 6.41
CA GLU A 23 -20.68 6.26 5.20
C GLU A 23 -20.51 5.38 3.96
N LYS A 24 -19.55 4.46 3.96
CA LYS A 24 -19.21 3.63 2.81
C LYS A 24 -19.00 2.19 3.24
N VAL A 25 -19.32 1.27 2.33
CA VAL A 25 -18.95 -0.13 2.53
C VAL A 25 -17.42 -0.25 2.54
N TRP A 26 -16.90 -1.15 3.39
CA TRP A 26 -15.47 -1.43 3.56
C TRP A 26 -14.70 -1.52 2.23
N ASN A 27 -13.47 -1.04 2.26
CA ASN A 27 -12.50 -1.10 1.17
C ASN A 27 -11.08 -1.32 1.73
N TYR A 28 -10.14 -1.83 0.94
CA TYR A 28 -8.76 -2.13 1.40
C TYR A 28 -8.06 -0.94 2.08
N LYS A 29 -8.41 0.30 1.72
CA LYS A 29 -7.87 1.50 2.35
C LYS A 29 -8.26 1.64 3.83
N ASP A 30 -9.35 1.02 4.27
CA ASP A 30 -9.71 0.90 5.68
C ASP A 30 -8.72 0.01 6.42
N ASP A 31 -8.26 -1.08 5.79
CA ASP A 31 -7.24 -1.95 6.37
C ASP A 31 -5.91 -1.24 6.57
N LEU A 32 -5.57 -0.33 5.66
CA LEU A 32 -4.37 0.48 5.83
C LEU A 32 -4.46 1.28 7.13
N CYS A 33 -5.63 1.85 7.46
CA CYS A 33 -5.81 2.59 8.70
C CYS A 33 -5.69 1.66 9.92
N VAL A 34 -6.20 0.43 9.82
CA VAL A 34 -6.04 -0.60 10.86
C VAL A 34 -4.57 -0.93 11.08
N ILE A 35 -3.83 -1.22 10.01
CA ILE A 35 -2.40 -1.54 10.05
C ILE A 35 -1.61 -0.33 10.59
N GLY A 36 -1.88 0.88 10.13
CA GLY A 36 -1.18 2.09 10.55
C GLY A 36 -1.37 2.42 12.02
N ALA A 37 -2.60 2.27 12.55
CA ALA A 37 -2.87 2.44 13.97
C ALA A 37 -2.18 1.35 14.82
N HIS A 38 -2.19 0.10 14.35
CA HIS A 38 -1.49 -0.98 15.05
C HIS A 38 0.03 -0.77 15.07
N ASP A 39 0.62 -0.32 13.96
CA ASP A 39 2.04 0.06 13.89
C ASP A 39 2.36 1.17 14.91
N LEU A 40 1.43 2.12 15.13
CA LEU A 40 1.58 3.17 16.16
C LEU A 40 1.51 2.59 17.58
N ALA A 41 0.58 1.67 17.86
CA ALA A 41 0.52 0.95 19.15
C ALA A 41 1.87 0.28 19.45
N GLU A 42 2.39 -0.48 18.49
CA GLU A 42 3.66 -1.17 18.65
C GLU A 42 4.86 -0.23 18.78
N ALA A 43 4.87 0.90 18.07
CA ALA A 43 5.98 1.85 18.10
C ALA A 43 5.99 2.73 19.36
N THR A 44 4.81 3.04 19.90
CA THR A 44 4.66 3.94 21.07
C THR A 44 4.47 3.20 22.40
N GLY A 45 3.97 1.97 22.36
CA GLY A 45 3.48 1.24 23.54
C GLY A 45 2.14 1.76 24.08
N ASP A 46 1.48 2.69 23.37
CA ASP A 46 0.20 3.26 23.76
C ASP A 46 -0.96 2.43 23.17
N LEU A 47 -1.65 1.68 24.03
CA LEU A 47 -2.76 0.79 23.61
C LEU A 47 -4.02 1.55 23.17
N GLU A 48 -4.06 2.88 23.31
CA GLU A 48 -5.16 3.70 22.78
C GLU A 48 -5.32 3.50 21.27
N TRP A 49 -4.21 3.33 20.53
CA TRP A 49 -4.25 3.13 19.08
C TRP A 49 -4.99 1.84 18.68
N ASP A 50 -4.75 0.74 19.40
CA ASP A 50 -5.42 -0.54 19.19
C ASP A 50 -6.88 -0.51 19.66
N ALA A 51 -7.19 0.25 20.71
CA ALA A 51 -8.55 0.39 21.21
C ALA A 51 -9.51 0.96 20.15
N PHE A 52 -9.04 1.89 19.31
CA PHE A 52 -9.83 2.38 18.17
C PHE A 52 -10.20 1.24 17.21
N LEU A 53 -9.29 0.29 16.97
CA LEU A 53 -9.50 -0.81 16.03
C LEU A 53 -10.57 -1.78 16.53
N VAL A 54 -10.48 -2.16 17.80
CA VAL A 54 -11.45 -3.08 18.42
C VAL A 54 -12.84 -2.47 18.43
N ASN A 55 -12.98 -1.19 18.75
CA ASN A 55 -14.27 -0.48 18.76
C ASN A 55 -14.94 -0.44 17.37
N GLN A 56 -14.13 -0.38 16.31
CA GLN A 56 -14.59 -0.25 14.93
C GLN A 56 -14.70 -1.58 14.18
N ALA A 57 -14.33 -2.70 14.82
CA ALA A 57 -14.27 -4.01 14.18
C ALA A 57 -15.60 -4.47 13.54
N HIS A 58 -16.74 -4.03 14.09
CA HIS A 58 -18.08 -4.32 13.58
C HIS A 58 -18.33 -3.78 12.16
N TRP A 59 -17.58 -2.77 11.71
CA TRP A 59 -17.63 -2.28 10.33
C TRP A 59 -16.85 -3.15 9.34
N LEU A 60 -15.83 -3.87 9.83
CA LEU A 60 -15.00 -4.75 9.00
C LEU A 60 -15.62 -6.15 8.88
N MET A 61 -16.29 -6.60 9.94
CA MET A 61 -16.90 -7.91 10.00
C MET A 61 -18.14 -7.90 10.91
N ALA A 62 -19.22 -8.49 10.40
CA ALA A 62 -20.46 -8.68 11.15
C ALA A 62 -20.30 -9.68 12.31
N GLU A 63 -21.31 -9.77 13.18
CA GLU A 63 -21.26 -10.71 14.32
C GLU A 63 -21.32 -12.18 13.91
N ASP A 64 -21.92 -12.49 12.77
CA ASP A 64 -21.99 -13.85 12.22
C ASP A 64 -20.70 -14.28 11.48
N GLY A 65 -19.68 -13.43 11.46
CA GLY A 65 -18.40 -13.68 10.77
C GLY A 65 -18.37 -13.25 9.30
N THR A 66 -19.45 -12.68 8.77
CA THR A 66 -19.47 -12.15 7.40
C THR A 66 -18.52 -10.97 7.26
N VAL A 67 -17.53 -11.08 6.36
CA VAL A 67 -16.61 -9.99 6.04
C VAL A 67 -17.33 -8.94 5.18
N ALA A 68 -17.22 -7.67 5.58
CA ALA A 68 -17.88 -6.56 4.89
C ALA A 68 -17.38 -6.41 3.44
N ASN A 69 -18.31 -6.15 2.52
CA ASN A 69 -18.05 -6.01 1.08
C ASN A 69 -17.35 -7.21 0.41
N TRP A 70 -17.26 -8.37 1.06
CA TRP A 70 -16.67 -9.55 0.47
C TRP A 70 -17.76 -10.47 -0.08
N LYS A 71 -17.46 -11.10 -1.23
CA LYS A 71 -18.35 -12.05 -1.88
C LYS A 71 -17.53 -13.28 -2.26
N GLU A 72 -18.03 -14.44 -1.87
CA GLU A 72 -17.40 -15.71 -2.23
C GLU A 72 -17.33 -15.85 -3.76
N GLY A 73 -16.17 -16.28 -4.27
CA GLY A 73 -15.90 -16.48 -5.69
C GLY A 73 -15.53 -15.23 -6.50
N GLU A 74 -15.54 -14.03 -5.92
CA GLU A 74 -15.10 -12.80 -6.60
C GLU A 74 -13.59 -12.58 -6.45
N ASN A 75 -12.79 -12.89 -7.49
CA ASN A 75 -11.35 -12.67 -7.47
C ASN A 75 -11.01 -11.19 -7.59
N ASN A 76 -10.67 -10.59 -6.45
CA ASN A 76 -10.26 -9.20 -6.35
C ASN A 76 -9.13 -9.11 -5.33
N ILE A 77 -7.91 -8.83 -5.81
CA ILE A 77 -6.71 -8.91 -4.98
C ILE A 77 -6.71 -7.86 -3.88
N ASP A 78 -7.39 -6.72 -4.12
CA ASP A 78 -7.58 -5.68 -3.10
C ASP A 78 -8.32 -6.23 -1.88
N LYS A 79 -9.23 -7.20 -2.10
CA LYS A 79 -9.98 -7.79 -1.01
C LYS A 79 -9.11 -8.69 -0.12
N ILE A 80 -7.95 -9.16 -0.56
CA ILE A 80 -7.06 -9.93 0.32
C ILE A 80 -6.54 -9.10 1.49
N SER A 81 -6.50 -7.77 1.34
CA SER A 81 -6.04 -6.87 2.37
C SER A 81 -6.83 -7.02 3.69
N PHE A 82 -8.11 -7.44 3.66
CA PHE A 82 -8.87 -7.66 4.91
C PHE A 82 -8.18 -8.67 5.81
N GLY A 83 -7.50 -9.68 5.24
CA GLY A 83 -6.82 -10.70 6.01
C GLY A 83 -5.73 -10.13 6.92
N LYS A 84 -5.16 -8.97 6.59
CA LYS A 84 -4.20 -8.25 7.46
C LYS A 84 -4.90 -7.66 8.68
N SER A 85 -5.98 -6.92 8.47
CA SER A 85 -6.77 -6.30 9.55
C SER A 85 -7.38 -7.34 10.49
N LEU A 86 -7.94 -8.40 9.93
CA LEU A 86 -8.55 -9.46 10.73
C LEU A 86 -7.51 -10.28 11.49
N ARG A 87 -6.28 -10.41 10.97
CA ARG A 87 -5.16 -10.96 11.74
C ARG A 87 -4.86 -10.08 12.96
N ILE A 88 -4.75 -8.77 12.77
CA ILE A 88 -4.53 -7.82 13.88
C ILE A 88 -5.64 -7.96 14.92
N LEU A 89 -6.92 -7.95 14.50
CA LEU A 89 -8.05 -8.11 15.41
C LEU A 89 -8.04 -9.45 16.15
N ARG A 90 -7.76 -10.57 15.47
CA ARG A 90 -7.59 -11.89 16.08
C ARG A 90 -6.54 -11.85 17.19
N ASP A 91 -5.38 -11.25 16.89
CA ASP A 91 -4.25 -11.19 17.82
C ASP A 91 -4.56 -10.29 19.02
N LEU A 92 -5.25 -9.17 18.81
CA LEU A 92 -5.70 -8.26 19.88
C LEU A 92 -6.79 -8.85 20.77
N THR A 93 -7.72 -9.63 20.22
CA THR A 93 -8.74 -10.30 21.04
C THR A 93 -8.22 -11.54 21.75
N GLY A 94 -7.09 -12.09 21.31
CA GLY A 94 -6.44 -13.26 21.90
C GLY A 94 -7.24 -14.55 21.79
N ASP A 95 -8.28 -14.57 20.94
CA ASP A 95 -9.17 -15.72 20.74
C ASP A 95 -8.82 -16.40 19.40
N PRO A 96 -8.13 -17.55 19.44
CA PRO A 96 -7.72 -18.28 18.25
C PRO A 96 -8.89 -18.93 17.50
N ASP A 97 -10.04 -19.11 18.15
CA ASP A 97 -11.26 -19.69 17.55
C ASP A 97 -12.27 -18.59 17.16
N SER A 98 -11.84 -17.33 17.16
CA SER A 98 -12.69 -16.19 16.81
C SER A 98 -13.08 -16.19 15.34
N LYS A 99 -14.19 -15.51 15.02
CA LYS A 99 -14.61 -15.19 13.65
C LYS A 99 -13.50 -14.54 12.81
N TYR A 100 -12.57 -13.83 13.46
CA TYR A 100 -11.42 -13.21 12.81
C TYR A 100 -10.40 -14.25 12.33
N ALA A 101 -10.14 -15.29 13.12
CA ALA A 101 -9.25 -16.38 12.73
C ALA A 101 -9.80 -17.12 11.50
N VAL A 102 -11.09 -17.45 11.50
CA VAL A 102 -11.77 -18.08 10.36
C VAL A 102 -11.61 -17.25 9.09
N ALA A 103 -11.79 -15.93 9.18
CA ALA A 103 -11.65 -15.08 8.01
C ALA A 103 -10.20 -14.94 7.50
N VAL A 104 -9.20 -14.96 8.40
CA VAL A 104 -7.79 -15.06 8.00
C VAL A 104 -7.55 -16.34 7.20
N GLU A 105 -8.11 -17.47 7.63
CA GLU A 105 -8.04 -18.73 6.89
C GLU A 105 -8.75 -18.63 5.53
N CYS A 106 -9.94 -18.02 5.47
CA CYS A 106 -10.65 -17.79 4.22
C CYS A 106 -9.84 -16.95 3.22
N ALA A 107 -9.22 -15.86 3.67
CA ALA A 107 -8.34 -15.05 2.82
C ALA A 107 -7.15 -15.86 2.28
N TYR A 108 -6.60 -16.75 3.10
CA TYR A 108 -5.49 -17.60 2.68
C TYR A 108 -5.90 -18.68 1.69
N GLU A 109 -7.03 -19.35 1.94
CA GLU A 109 -7.57 -20.38 1.05
C GLU A 109 -7.83 -19.82 -0.34
N PHE A 110 -8.35 -18.60 -0.39
CA PHE A 110 -8.60 -17.90 -1.63
C PHE A 110 -7.34 -17.68 -2.49
N LEU A 111 -6.20 -17.36 -1.86
CA LEU A 111 -4.92 -17.22 -2.58
C LEU A 111 -4.44 -18.52 -3.23
N LYS A 112 -4.79 -19.70 -2.68
CA LYS A 112 -4.37 -21.00 -3.23
C LYS A 112 -4.96 -21.27 -4.61
N HIS A 113 -6.14 -20.71 -4.90
CA HIS A 113 -6.88 -20.91 -6.15
C HIS A 113 -7.00 -19.64 -7.00
N TYR A 114 -6.34 -18.56 -6.59
CA TYR A 114 -6.47 -17.26 -7.23
C TYR A 114 -5.92 -17.29 -8.67
N PRO A 115 -6.63 -16.69 -9.66
CA PRO A 115 -6.24 -16.71 -11.06
C PRO A 115 -4.90 -16.01 -11.32
N ARG A 116 -4.11 -16.56 -12.25
CA ARG A 116 -2.75 -16.10 -12.54
C ARG A 116 -2.54 -15.82 -14.02
N THR A 117 -1.63 -14.90 -14.31
CA THR A 117 -1.08 -14.67 -15.64
C THR A 117 -0.18 -15.84 -16.04
N GLU A 118 0.23 -15.91 -17.31
CA GLU A 118 1.25 -16.85 -17.76
C GLU A 118 2.62 -16.64 -17.09
N THR A 119 2.87 -15.46 -16.51
CA THR A 119 4.09 -15.15 -15.74
C THR A 119 4.02 -15.58 -14.27
N GLY A 120 2.92 -16.21 -13.86
CA GLY A 120 2.69 -16.70 -12.50
C GLY A 120 2.13 -15.66 -11.53
N ASN A 121 2.07 -14.38 -11.92
CA ASN A 121 1.51 -13.31 -11.08
C ASN A 121 0.00 -13.47 -10.93
N PHE A 122 -0.53 -13.13 -9.75
CA PHE A 122 -1.97 -12.98 -9.58
C PHE A 122 -2.55 -11.93 -10.53
N TRP A 123 -3.73 -12.20 -11.08
CA TRP A 123 -4.51 -11.16 -11.75
C TRP A 123 -4.86 -10.07 -10.75
N HIS A 124 -4.95 -8.83 -11.21
CA HIS A 124 -5.40 -7.76 -10.31
C HIS A 124 -6.85 -8.04 -9.85
N LYS A 125 -7.76 -8.34 -10.78
CA LYS A 125 -9.17 -8.72 -10.52
C LYS A 125 -9.71 -9.59 -11.65
N ASP A 126 -10.81 -10.32 -11.43
CA ASP A 126 -11.57 -11.04 -12.48
C ASP A 126 -11.93 -10.11 -13.65
N ILE A 127 -12.29 -8.87 -13.32
CA ILE A 127 -12.64 -7.83 -14.30
C ILE A 127 -11.43 -7.25 -15.04
N TYR A 128 -10.22 -7.61 -14.64
CA TYR A 128 -8.94 -7.20 -15.22
C TYR A 128 -8.07 -8.44 -15.50
N PRO A 129 -8.54 -9.35 -16.38
CA PRO A 129 -7.85 -10.61 -16.61
C PRO A 129 -6.47 -10.39 -17.24
N ASN A 130 -5.49 -11.19 -16.84
CA ASN A 130 -4.09 -11.10 -17.27
C ASN A 130 -3.35 -9.80 -16.92
N GLN A 131 -3.92 -8.95 -16.06
CA GLN A 131 -3.31 -7.69 -15.67
C GLN A 131 -2.61 -7.81 -14.32
N VAL A 132 -1.36 -7.35 -14.25
CA VAL A 132 -0.54 -7.24 -13.04
C VAL A 132 -0.34 -5.77 -12.73
N TRP A 133 -0.82 -5.31 -11.57
CA TRP A 133 -0.64 -3.93 -11.10
C TRP A 133 0.20 -3.97 -9.83
N LEU A 134 1.08 -2.98 -9.63
CA LEU A 134 1.97 -2.92 -8.47
C LEU A 134 1.19 -2.95 -7.15
N ASP A 135 0.02 -2.32 -7.12
CA ASP A 135 -0.91 -2.27 -5.99
C ASP A 135 -1.19 -3.67 -5.44
N GLY A 136 -1.47 -4.63 -6.32
CA GLY A 136 -1.84 -5.99 -5.94
C GLY A 136 -0.75 -6.75 -5.18
N LEU A 137 0.53 -6.39 -5.38
CA LEU A 137 1.62 -6.97 -4.60
C LEU A 137 1.52 -6.55 -3.14
N TYR A 138 1.23 -5.29 -2.85
CA TYR A 138 1.04 -4.88 -1.47
C TYR A 138 -0.23 -5.47 -0.88
N MET A 139 -1.33 -5.55 -1.62
CA MET A 139 -2.59 -6.08 -1.08
C MET A 139 -2.45 -7.53 -0.62
N ALA A 140 -1.74 -8.37 -1.39
CA ALA A 140 -1.66 -9.81 -1.11
C ALA A 140 -0.34 -10.29 -0.51
N MET A 141 0.83 -9.82 -0.97
CA MET A 141 2.10 -10.50 -0.64
C MET A 141 2.49 -10.43 0.84
N PRO A 142 2.37 -9.29 1.56
CA PRO A 142 2.63 -9.24 3.00
C PRO A 142 1.69 -10.16 3.79
N PHE A 143 0.42 -10.22 3.40
CA PHE A 143 -0.54 -11.13 4.01
C PHE A 143 -0.14 -12.59 3.79
N TYR A 144 0.14 -12.95 2.53
CA TYR A 144 0.55 -14.30 2.14
C TYR A 144 1.82 -14.74 2.88
N ALA A 145 2.85 -13.90 2.87
CA ALA A 145 4.12 -14.13 3.55
C ALA A 145 3.95 -14.38 5.04
N LYS A 146 3.11 -13.57 5.72
CA LYS A 146 2.84 -13.74 7.15
C LYS A 146 2.10 -15.04 7.40
N THR A 147 1.12 -15.39 6.57
CA THR A 147 0.36 -16.65 6.73
C THR A 147 1.25 -17.89 6.56
N ILE A 148 2.11 -17.93 5.54
CA ILE A 148 3.01 -19.08 5.37
C ILE A 148 4.04 -19.18 6.49
N ALA A 149 4.51 -18.04 7.02
CA ALA A 149 5.41 -18.02 8.17
C ALA A 149 4.74 -18.56 9.44
N GLU A 150 3.47 -18.20 9.69
CA GLU A 150 2.67 -18.71 10.81
C GLU A 150 2.39 -20.21 10.67
N ASN A 151 2.07 -20.67 9.46
CA ASN A 151 1.73 -22.06 9.18
C ASN A 151 2.94 -22.99 9.03
N GLY A 152 4.17 -22.46 8.99
CA GLY A 152 5.37 -23.24 8.71
C GLY A 152 5.43 -23.81 7.29
N ASP A 153 4.83 -23.10 6.33
CA ASP A 153 4.73 -23.49 4.92
C ASP A 153 5.93 -22.97 4.11
N ASP A 154 6.35 -23.72 3.08
CA ASP A 154 7.59 -23.47 2.32
C ASP A 154 7.32 -22.85 0.93
N ARG A 155 6.24 -22.07 0.82
CA ARG A 155 5.84 -21.41 -0.45
C ARG A 155 6.50 -20.04 -0.67
N TRP A 156 7.68 -19.82 -0.10
CA TRP A 156 8.43 -18.58 -0.28
C TRP A 156 8.80 -18.32 -1.74
N ASP A 157 9.08 -19.39 -2.51
CA ASP A 157 9.42 -19.29 -3.92
C ASP A 157 8.31 -18.66 -4.76
N ASP A 158 7.04 -19.01 -4.51
CA ASP A 158 5.89 -18.42 -5.22
C ASP A 158 5.82 -16.91 -4.99
N ILE A 159 5.96 -16.47 -3.74
CA ILE A 159 5.93 -15.05 -3.38
C ILE A 159 7.07 -14.30 -4.09
N ILE A 160 8.30 -14.83 -4.03
CA ILE A 160 9.47 -14.18 -4.61
C ILE A 160 9.40 -14.15 -6.14
N ASP A 161 8.92 -15.23 -6.76
CA ASP A 161 8.70 -15.30 -8.21
C ASP A 161 7.70 -14.23 -8.68
N GLN A 162 6.68 -13.91 -7.88
CA GLN A 162 5.76 -12.82 -8.22
C GLN A 162 6.44 -11.45 -8.22
N PHE A 163 7.32 -11.16 -7.26
CA PHE A 163 8.11 -9.91 -7.26
C PHE A 163 9.09 -9.84 -8.42
N GLU A 164 9.77 -10.95 -8.75
CA GLU A 164 10.69 -11.01 -9.89
C GLU A 164 9.97 -10.86 -11.23
N SER A 165 8.82 -11.52 -11.40
CA SER A 165 7.99 -11.37 -12.61
C SER A 165 7.42 -9.96 -12.72
N ALA A 166 6.93 -9.37 -11.63
CA ALA A 166 6.48 -7.97 -11.64
C ALA A 166 7.61 -7.01 -12.00
N HIS A 167 8.83 -7.25 -11.49
CA HIS A 167 10.01 -6.49 -11.90
C HIS A 167 10.25 -6.56 -13.41
N ARG A 168 10.28 -7.77 -13.99
CA ARG A 168 10.44 -7.93 -15.46
C ARG A 168 9.31 -7.24 -16.24
N LEU A 169 8.08 -7.33 -15.76
CA LEU A 169 6.91 -6.79 -16.45
C LEU A 169 6.80 -5.27 -16.37
N LEU A 170 7.16 -4.66 -15.24
CA LEU A 170 6.76 -3.27 -14.92
C LEU A 170 7.94 -2.29 -14.88
N ARG A 171 9.17 -2.78 -14.86
CA ARG A 171 10.36 -1.91 -14.81
C ARG A 171 10.64 -1.22 -16.14
N ASP A 172 10.65 0.11 -16.14
CA ASP A 172 11.17 0.91 -17.25
C ASP A 172 12.68 1.18 -17.05
N GLU A 173 13.52 0.42 -17.76
CA GLU A 173 14.98 0.52 -17.65
C GLU A 173 15.54 1.91 -17.98
N LYS A 174 14.87 2.69 -18.84
CA LYS A 174 15.34 4.03 -19.21
C LYS A 174 15.03 5.03 -18.11
N LYS A 175 13.78 5.05 -17.64
CA LYS A 175 13.34 5.97 -16.57
C LYS A 175 13.92 5.60 -15.21
N LYS A 176 14.34 4.36 -15.06
CA LYS A 176 14.67 3.77 -13.79
C LYS A 176 13.48 3.72 -12.78
N LEU A 177 12.24 3.74 -13.25
CA LEU A 177 11.03 3.60 -12.43
C LEU A 177 10.21 2.35 -12.76
N TYR A 178 9.13 2.11 -12.01
CA TYR A 178 8.13 1.07 -12.30
C TYR A 178 6.81 1.70 -12.75
N VAL A 179 6.27 1.25 -13.89
CA VAL A 179 4.94 1.70 -14.35
C VAL A 179 3.83 1.05 -13.52
N HIS A 180 2.64 1.68 -13.49
CA HIS A 180 1.51 1.23 -12.66
C HIS A 180 1.12 -0.24 -12.91
N GLY A 181 0.93 -0.63 -14.17
CA GLY A 181 0.44 -1.96 -14.50
C GLY A 181 0.86 -2.47 -15.88
N CYS A 182 0.67 -3.77 -16.08
CA CYS A 182 0.91 -4.45 -17.34
C CYS A 182 -0.23 -5.43 -17.61
N ASP A 183 -0.83 -5.34 -18.81
CA ASP A 183 -1.68 -6.39 -19.35
C ASP A 183 -0.81 -7.35 -20.15
N VAL A 184 -0.55 -8.54 -19.59
CA VAL A 184 0.29 -9.56 -20.22
C VAL A 184 -0.33 -10.04 -21.55
N SER A 185 -1.66 -9.94 -21.70
CA SER A 185 -2.36 -10.26 -22.94
C SER A 185 -2.35 -9.13 -23.97
N LYS A 186 -1.97 -7.90 -23.56
CA LYS A 186 -1.90 -6.68 -24.39
C LYS A 186 -3.22 -6.30 -25.06
N LYS A 187 -4.34 -6.61 -24.42
CA LYS A 187 -5.70 -6.38 -24.95
C LYS A 187 -6.34 -5.12 -24.40
N ALA A 188 -5.91 -4.65 -23.24
CA ALA A 188 -6.45 -3.45 -22.62
C ALA A 188 -6.08 -2.20 -23.44
N ASP A 189 -7.02 -1.26 -23.56
CA ASP A 189 -6.86 -0.05 -24.39
C ASP A 189 -5.70 0.87 -23.98
N TRP A 190 -5.27 0.79 -22.72
CA TRP A 190 -4.14 1.55 -22.16
C TRP A 190 -2.80 0.83 -22.33
N ALA A 191 -2.81 -0.45 -22.68
CA ALA A 191 -1.62 -1.29 -22.71
C ALA A 191 -0.81 -0.99 -23.97
N ASP A 192 0.49 -0.78 -23.80
CA ASP A 192 1.42 -0.70 -24.92
C ASP A 192 1.39 -2.00 -25.75
N PRO A 193 1.25 -1.93 -27.09
CA PRO A 193 1.03 -3.11 -27.92
C PRO A 193 2.23 -4.06 -27.97
N GLU A 194 3.45 -3.59 -27.66
CA GLU A 194 4.66 -4.41 -27.66
C GLU A 194 4.94 -5.02 -26.29
N THR A 195 4.75 -4.24 -25.22
CA THR A 195 5.19 -4.58 -23.87
C THR A 195 4.05 -4.89 -22.90
N GLY A 196 2.81 -4.48 -23.21
CA GLY A 196 1.65 -4.60 -22.33
C GLY A 196 1.58 -3.54 -21.23
N ARG A 197 2.59 -2.67 -21.11
CA ARG A 197 2.77 -1.73 -20.00
C ARG A 197 1.85 -0.52 -20.09
N SER A 198 1.44 0.01 -18.94
CA SER A 198 0.79 1.33 -18.83
C SER A 198 1.80 2.45 -19.11
N PRO A 199 1.37 3.60 -19.66
CA PRO A 199 2.30 4.61 -20.17
C PRO A 199 2.95 5.51 -19.09
N GLY A 200 2.29 5.73 -17.96
CA GLY A 200 2.76 6.62 -16.89
C GLY A 200 3.32 5.91 -15.66
N VAL A 201 4.13 6.64 -14.89
CA VAL A 201 4.57 6.23 -13.55
C VAL A 201 3.75 6.97 -12.51
N TRP A 202 2.87 6.24 -11.83
CA TRP A 202 2.05 6.77 -10.75
C TRP A 202 2.71 6.50 -9.40
N LEU A 203 2.92 7.56 -8.62
CA LEU A 203 3.72 7.51 -7.39
C LEU A 203 3.21 6.46 -6.39
N ARG A 204 1.90 6.40 -6.14
CA ARG A 204 1.35 5.46 -5.14
C ARG A 204 1.50 3.99 -5.57
N ALA A 205 1.42 3.67 -6.86
CA ALA A 205 1.68 2.30 -7.32
C ALA A 205 3.14 1.88 -7.04
N GLU A 206 4.10 2.77 -7.29
CA GLU A 206 5.50 2.50 -6.96
C GLU A 206 5.74 2.44 -5.44
N GLY A 207 5.07 3.29 -4.68
CA GLY A 207 5.03 3.23 -3.22
C GLY A 207 4.54 1.88 -2.69
N TRP A 208 3.47 1.32 -3.25
CA TRP A 208 2.98 -0.02 -2.89
C TRP A 208 4.03 -1.11 -3.08
N TYR A 209 4.74 -1.05 -4.21
CA TYR A 209 5.80 -1.99 -4.51
C TYR A 209 6.94 -1.93 -3.48
N LEU A 210 7.37 -0.72 -3.12
CA LEU A 210 8.41 -0.49 -2.13
C LEU A 210 8.02 -1.02 -0.75
N MET A 211 6.80 -0.72 -0.28
CA MET A 211 6.30 -1.22 1.00
C MET A 211 6.22 -2.75 1.01
N ALA A 212 5.70 -3.35 -0.07
CA ALA A 212 5.55 -4.80 -0.17
C ALA A 212 6.90 -5.52 -0.10
N LEU A 213 7.93 -4.97 -0.76
CA LEU A 213 9.30 -5.51 -0.69
C LEU A 213 9.87 -5.49 0.73
N CYS A 214 9.72 -4.37 1.45
CA CYS A 214 10.18 -4.25 2.84
C CYS A 214 9.48 -5.24 3.77
N ASP A 215 8.15 -5.30 3.70
CA ASP A 215 7.32 -6.10 4.59
C ASP A 215 7.56 -7.60 4.38
N VAL A 216 7.64 -8.03 3.12
CA VAL A 216 7.88 -9.44 2.80
C VAL A 216 9.32 -9.82 3.13
N TYR A 217 10.31 -8.95 2.91
CA TYR A 217 11.69 -9.24 3.32
C TYR A 217 11.81 -9.47 4.83
N GLU A 218 11.17 -8.62 5.65
CA GLU A 218 11.19 -8.76 7.11
C GLU A 218 10.68 -10.13 7.57
N LEU A 219 9.68 -10.67 6.87
CA LEU A 219 9.09 -11.98 7.16
C LEU A 219 9.89 -13.15 6.57
N ALA A 220 10.48 -12.97 5.40
CA ALA A 220 11.23 -13.99 4.67
C ALA A 220 12.66 -14.19 5.18
N LYS A 221 13.29 -13.14 5.73
CA LYS A 221 14.68 -13.19 6.21
C LYS A 221 14.83 -14.27 7.28
N GLY A 222 15.81 -15.15 7.11
CA GLY A 222 16.04 -16.29 7.99
C GLY A 222 15.09 -17.48 7.80
N ARG A 223 14.11 -17.39 6.88
CA ARG A 223 13.22 -18.51 6.52
C ARG A 223 13.51 -19.10 5.14
N THR A 224 13.98 -18.27 4.20
CA THR A 224 14.40 -18.73 2.87
C THR A 224 15.71 -18.07 2.45
N GLY A 225 16.56 -18.82 1.72
CA GLY A 225 17.78 -18.28 1.13
C GLY A 225 17.54 -17.27 0.01
N ARG A 226 16.34 -17.24 -0.58
CA ARG A 226 15.98 -16.30 -1.66
C ARG A 226 15.52 -14.94 -1.16
N ALA A 227 15.43 -14.71 0.15
CA ALA A 227 15.02 -13.41 0.70
C ALA A 227 15.89 -12.25 0.17
N GLU A 228 17.18 -12.48 -0.10
CA GLU A 228 18.08 -11.48 -0.69
C GLU A 228 17.61 -10.98 -2.06
N LYS A 229 16.76 -11.73 -2.77
CA LYS A 229 16.18 -11.24 -4.01
C LYS A 229 15.26 -10.04 -3.81
N LEU A 230 14.48 -10.04 -2.73
CA LEU A 230 13.61 -8.92 -2.36
C LEU A 230 14.46 -7.70 -1.98
N ARG A 231 15.59 -7.93 -1.31
CA ARG A 231 16.58 -6.90 -0.98
C ARG A 231 17.12 -6.23 -2.24
N GLU A 232 17.60 -7.00 -3.22
CA GLU A 232 18.10 -6.46 -4.50
C GLU A 232 17.05 -5.64 -5.24
N LEU A 233 15.79 -6.11 -5.25
CA LEU A 233 14.68 -5.42 -5.91
C LEU A 233 14.35 -4.10 -5.20
N LEU A 234 14.40 -4.08 -3.86
CA LEU A 234 14.19 -2.88 -3.05
C LEU A 234 15.29 -1.84 -3.30
N GLU A 235 16.57 -2.25 -3.22
CA GLU A 235 17.71 -1.36 -3.49
C GLU A 235 17.58 -0.72 -4.88
N ARG A 236 17.26 -1.52 -5.91
CA ARG A 236 17.07 -1.03 -7.27
C ARG A 236 15.86 -0.08 -7.42
N ALA A 237 14.78 -0.33 -6.71
CA ALA A 237 13.59 0.52 -6.75
C ALA A 237 13.83 1.86 -6.04
N VAL A 238 14.50 1.82 -4.88
CA VAL A 238 14.92 3.01 -4.13
C VAL A 238 15.90 3.87 -4.93
N GLU A 239 16.91 3.27 -5.55
CA GLU A 239 17.85 3.98 -6.43
C GLU A 239 17.12 4.69 -7.59
N GLY A 240 16.05 4.08 -8.10
CA GLY A 240 15.22 4.62 -9.17
C GLY A 240 14.41 5.83 -8.75
N ILE A 241 13.55 5.65 -7.74
CA ILE A 241 12.60 6.67 -7.30
C ILE A 241 13.31 7.93 -6.79
N LEU A 242 14.43 7.79 -6.07
CA LEU A 242 15.17 8.92 -5.50
C LEU A 242 15.74 9.89 -6.57
N LEU A 243 15.89 9.45 -7.82
CA LEU A 243 16.30 10.35 -8.92
C LEU A 243 15.27 11.44 -9.22
N TYR A 244 14.01 11.22 -8.81
CA TYR A 244 12.86 12.08 -9.11
C TYR A 244 12.36 12.85 -7.89
N GLN A 245 13.13 12.84 -6.80
CA GLN A 245 12.76 13.55 -5.59
C GLN A 245 12.84 15.07 -5.78
N ASP A 246 11.76 15.78 -5.43
CA ASP A 246 11.77 17.24 -5.40
C ASP A 246 12.74 17.72 -4.31
N GLN A 247 13.79 18.42 -4.71
CA GLN A 247 14.86 18.82 -3.79
C GLN A 247 14.39 19.85 -2.76
N LYS A 248 13.39 20.68 -3.12
CA LYS A 248 12.88 21.74 -2.27
C LYS A 248 12.09 21.21 -1.07
N THR A 249 11.19 20.26 -1.31
CA THR A 249 10.31 19.72 -0.28
C THR A 249 10.76 18.37 0.24
N GLY A 250 11.53 17.61 -0.54
CA GLY A 250 11.80 16.20 -0.31
C GLY A 250 10.68 15.27 -0.77
N MET A 251 9.54 15.79 -1.25
CA MET A 251 8.42 14.95 -1.69
C MET A 251 8.58 14.48 -3.14
N PHE A 252 7.59 13.73 -3.63
CA PHE A 252 7.51 13.28 -5.02
C PHE A 252 6.19 13.71 -5.66
N TYR A 253 6.20 13.86 -6.98
CA TYR A 253 5.03 14.24 -7.76
C TYR A 253 4.09 13.04 -8.03
N GLN A 254 2.78 13.31 -8.13
CA GLN A 254 1.73 12.32 -8.46
C GLN A 254 2.08 11.50 -9.72
N SER A 255 2.46 12.18 -10.81
CA SER A 255 3.16 11.55 -11.93
C SER A 255 4.65 11.78 -11.77
N VAL A 256 5.39 10.72 -11.41
CA VAL A 256 6.78 10.80 -10.92
C VAL A 256 7.73 11.33 -11.99
N ASP A 257 7.54 10.84 -13.23
CA ASP A 257 8.40 11.09 -14.37
C ASP A 257 8.05 12.35 -15.18
N HIS A 258 7.11 13.17 -14.70
CA HIS A 258 6.59 14.36 -15.40
C HIS A 258 6.38 15.53 -14.43
N ALA A 259 7.40 15.88 -13.64
CA ALA A 259 7.32 16.98 -12.66
C ALA A 259 6.96 18.34 -13.30
N GLU A 260 7.30 18.53 -14.57
CA GLU A 260 7.03 19.73 -15.37
C GLU A 260 5.60 19.81 -15.92
N LEU A 261 4.82 18.74 -15.83
CA LEU A 261 3.45 18.70 -16.35
C LEU A 261 2.56 19.71 -15.59
N GLU A 262 1.86 20.56 -16.33
CA GLU A 262 0.96 21.55 -15.76
C GLU A 262 -0.13 20.88 -14.89
N GLY A 263 -0.30 21.38 -13.67
CA GLY A 263 -1.25 20.83 -12.70
C GLY A 263 -0.75 19.62 -11.92
N ASN A 264 0.42 19.05 -12.26
CA ASN A 264 1.03 18.02 -11.43
C ASN A 264 1.35 18.59 -10.04
N TYR A 265 1.32 17.72 -9.03
CA TYR A 265 1.40 18.12 -7.63
C TYR A 265 2.21 17.13 -6.83
N LEU A 266 2.84 17.62 -5.76
CA LEU A 266 3.49 16.79 -4.76
C LEU A 266 2.41 15.96 -4.04
N GLU A 267 2.55 14.64 -4.06
CA GLU A 267 1.50 13.74 -3.61
C GLU A 267 1.89 13.07 -2.29
N THR A 268 1.00 13.18 -1.31
CA THR A 268 1.25 12.83 0.09
C THR A 268 1.36 11.33 0.31
N SER A 269 0.43 10.52 -0.22
CA SER A 269 0.38 9.09 0.13
C SER A 269 1.59 8.32 -0.38
N GLY A 270 1.91 8.45 -1.66
CA GLY A 270 3.06 7.80 -2.25
C GLY A 270 4.39 8.35 -1.73
N SER A 271 4.48 9.65 -1.40
CA SER A 271 5.66 10.18 -0.70
C SER A 271 5.83 9.53 0.67
N ALA A 272 4.74 9.35 1.43
CA ALA A 272 4.78 8.65 2.71
C ALA A 272 5.17 7.17 2.56
N MET A 273 4.76 6.50 1.48
CA MET A 273 5.16 5.11 1.19
C MET A 273 6.66 5.00 0.92
N VAL A 274 7.23 5.95 0.16
CA VAL A 274 8.68 6.02 -0.04
C VAL A 274 9.38 6.26 1.31
N ALA A 275 8.90 7.23 2.11
CA ALA A 275 9.46 7.51 3.43
C ALA A 275 9.46 6.26 4.34
N TYR A 276 8.33 5.55 4.40
CA TYR A 276 8.19 4.29 5.12
C TYR A 276 9.24 3.28 4.65
N ALA A 277 9.34 3.04 3.34
CA ALA A 277 10.25 2.03 2.80
C ALA A 277 11.72 2.38 3.06
N LEU A 278 12.11 3.65 2.99
CA LEU A 278 13.47 4.09 3.31
C LEU A 278 13.81 3.86 4.79
N MET A 279 12.92 4.26 5.70
CA MET A 279 13.13 4.12 7.14
C MET A 279 13.13 2.64 7.57
N LYS A 280 12.13 1.87 7.11
CA LYS A 280 12.02 0.44 7.39
C LYS A 280 13.16 -0.35 6.76
N GLY A 281 13.48 -0.10 5.48
CA GLY A 281 14.61 -0.75 4.81
C GLY A 281 15.95 -0.49 5.51
N THR A 282 16.13 0.71 6.08
CA THR A 282 17.30 1.03 6.91
C THR A 282 17.28 0.28 8.24
N ARG A 283 16.14 0.24 8.94
CA ARG A 283 15.96 -0.53 10.19
C ARG A 283 16.23 -2.03 9.98
N LEU A 284 15.87 -2.55 8.82
CA LEU A 284 16.10 -3.95 8.43
C LEU A 284 17.55 -4.23 7.98
N GLY A 285 18.40 -3.21 7.87
CA GLY A 285 19.79 -3.34 7.40
C GLY A 285 19.94 -3.56 5.89
N ILE A 286 18.86 -3.35 5.12
CA ILE A 286 18.87 -3.41 3.66
C ILE A 286 19.49 -2.15 3.07
N LEU A 287 19.04 -1.00 3.59
CA LEU A 287 19.42 0.32 3.10
C LEU A 287 20.42 1.00 4.03
N ARG A 288 21.21 1.91 3.49
CA ARG A 288 22.20 2.69 4.25
C ARG A 288 21.52 3.68 5.20
N ALA A 289 22.20 4.04 6.28
CA ALA A 289 21.68 4.93 7.32
C ALA A 289 21.23 6.31 6.82
N ASP A 290 21.92 6.87 5.81
CA ASP A 290 21.59 8.15 5.20
C ASP A 290 20.24 8.14 4.47
N LEU A 291 19.84 6.98 3.91
CA LEU A 291 18.53 6.82 3.28
C LEU A 291 17.40 6.85 4.31
N GLY A 292 17.64 6.33 5.51
CA GLY A 292 16.69 6.46 6.61
C GLY A 292 16.43 7.93 6.97
N ALA A 293 17.49 8.75 7.04
CA ALA A 293 17.36 10.20 7.28
C ALA A 293 16.63 10.92 6.13
N GLU A 294 16.81 10.45 4.88
CA GLU A 294 16.03 10.96 3.75
C GLU A 294 14.53 10.64 3.90
N GLY A 295 14.18 9.46 4.43
CA GLY A 295 12.80 9.13 4.84
C GLY A 295 12.20 10.14 5.82
N GLU A 296 12.97 10.55 6.83
CA GLU A 296 12.56 11.58 7.80
C GLU A 296 12.38 12.95 7.13
N ARG A 297 13.24 13.29 6.15
CA ARG A 297 13.13 14.51 5.35
C ARG A 297 11.86 14.53 4.51
N ILE A 298 11.48 13.41 3.90
CA ILE A 298 10.23 13.29 3.14
C ILE A 298 9.01 13.54 4.05
N LEU A 299 8.99 12.94 5.26
CA LEU A 299 7.91 13.17 6.23
C LEU A 299 7.79 14.63 6.66
N GLU A 300 8.92 15.30 6.86
CA GLU A 300 8.93 16.74 7.16
C GLU A 300 8.42 17.57 5.97
N GLY A 301 8.76 17.16 4.75
CA GLY A 301 8.22 17.72 3.51
C GLY A 301 6.70 17.64 3.45
N ILE A 302 6.13 16.46 3.74
CA ILE A 302 4.68 16.25 3.82
C ILE A 302 4.07 17.14 4.90
N ARG A 303 4.63 17.12 6.11
CA ARG A 303 4.12 17.88 7.26
C ARG A 303 4.05 19.37 6.95
N THR A 304 5.12 19.94 6.40
CA THR A 304 5.20 21.38 6.08
C THR A 304 4.32 21.76 4.89
N SER A 305 4.22 20.90 3.89
CA SER A 305 3.45 21.16 2.67
C SER A 305 1.94 21.01 2.91
N TYR A 306 1.51 19.95 3.60
CA TYR A 306 0.12 19.48 3.55
C TYR A 306 -0.56 19.15 4.89
N LEU A 307 0.15 19.08 6.02
CA LEU A 307 -0.50 18.94 7.33
C LEU A 307 -0.81 20.35 7.88
N LYS A 308 -2.09 20.73 7.89
CA LYS A 308 -2.53 22.09 8.24
C LYS A 308 -3.40 22.08 9.49
N ARG A 309 -3.27 23.12 10.31
CA ARG A 309 -4.21 23.41 11.39
C ARG A 309 -5.24 24.40 10.89
N GLU A 310 -6.50 24.02 11.02
CA GLU A 310 -7.69 24.81 10.70
C GLU A 310 -8.56 24.96 11.97
N ASP A 311 -9.71 25.62 11.84
CA ASP A 311 -10.58 25.93 12.97
C ASP A 311 -11.19 24.67 13.62
N ASP A 312 -11.41 23.62 12.84
CA ASP A 312 -12.01 22.34 13.25
C ASP A 312 -10.98 21.24 13.58
N GLY A 313 -9.68 21.48 13.34
CA GLY A 313 -8.61 20.55 13.72
C GLY A 313 -7.43 20.52 12.78
N LEU A 314 -6.68 19.41 12.82
CA LEU A 314 -5.61 19.11 11.88
C LEU A 314 -6.16 18.35 10.67
N HIS A 315 -5.73 18.75 9.47
CA HIS A 315 -6.12 18.14 8.21
C HIS A 315 -4.91 17.86 7.32
N LEU A 316 -4.92 16.69 6.68
CA LEU A 316 -3.89 16.27 5.74
C LEU A 316 -4.39 16.40 4.30
N TYR A 317 -3.65 17.15 3.49
CA TYR A 317 -3.96 17.44 2.10
C TYR A 317 -3.00 16.73 1.12
N GLY A 318 -3.18 16.97 -0.18
CA GLY A 318 -2.28 16.47 -1.23
C GLY A 318 -2.39 14.98 -1.50
N ILE A 319 -3.50 14.33 -1.10
CA ILE A 319 -3.68 12.89 -1.25
C ILE A 319 -4.53 12.60 -2.48
N CYS A 320 -3.99 11.86 -3.45
CA CYS A 320 -4.78 11.34 -4.57
C CYS A 320 -5.86 10.38 -4.04
N ALA A 321 -7.14 10.64 -4.33
CA ALA A 321 -8.26 9.90 -3.74
C ALA A 321 -8.28 8.42 -4.15
N SER A 322 -8.05 8.16 -5.43
CA SER A 322 -7.92 6.83 -6.05
C SER A 322 -7.44 7.01 -7.50
N ALA A 323 -6.78 6.00 -8.06
CA ALA A 323 -6.50 5.90 -9.48
C ALA A 323 -6.50 4.42 -9.89
N GLY A 324 -6.69 4.15 -11.18
CA GLY A 324 -6.63 2.80 -11.77
C GLY A 324 -6.40 2.83 -13.27
N LEU A 325 -6.54 1.69 -13.95
CA LEU A 325 -6.33 1.56 -15.40
C LEU A 325 -7.55 0.97 -16.12
N GLY A 326 -7.81 1.46 -17.34
CA GLY A 326 -8.88 1.01 -18.24
C GLY A 326 -10.28 1.41 -17.76
N ALA A 327 -11.31 1.42 -18.59
CA ALA A 327 -12.65 1.82 -18.13
C ALA A 327 -13.27 0.82 -17.14
N GLY A 328 -12.87 -0.45 -17.20
CA GLY A 328 -13.48 -1.54 -16.41
C GLY A 328 -14.99 -1.70 -16.65
N PRO A 329 -15.62 -2.73 -16.07
CA PRO A 329 -17.06 -2.95 -16.20
C PRO A 329 -17.91 -2.10 -15.24
N ASP A 330 -17.33 -1.52 -14.19
CA ASP A 330 -18.08 -0.68 -13.25
C ASP A 330 -18.50 0.65 -13.94
N PRO A 331 -19.81 0.94 -14.01
CA PRO A 331 -20.31 2.14 -14.68
C PRO A 331 -19.88 3.44 -13.98
N HIS A 332 -19.52 3.39 -12.70
CA HIS A 332 -19.02 4.54 -11.94
C HIS A 332 -17.53 4.84 -12.23
N ASN A 333 -16.82 3.93 -12.87
CA ASN A 333 -15.46 4.21 -13.30
C ASN A 333 -15.44 5.33 -14.33
N ARG A 334 -14.48 6.23 -14.14
CA ARG A 334 -14.03 7.16 -15.17
C ARG A 334 -13.73 6.41 -16.48
N LYS A 335 -14.11 7.00 -17.61
CA LYS A 335 -13.90 6.41 -18.93
C LYS A 335 -12.53 6.75 -19.52
N ASP A 336 -11.84 7.72 -18.94
CA ASP A 336 -10.54 8.25 -19.38
C ASP A 336 -9.35 7.74 -18.55
N ARG A 337 -9.48 6.56 -17.93
CA ARG A 337 -8.41 5.89 -17.16
C ARG A 337 -7.33 5.30 -18.07
N THR A 338 -6.68 6.18 -18.82
CA THR A 338 -5.71 5.85 -19.88
C THR A 338 -4.34 5.44 -19.36
N GLY A 339 -4.09 5.64 -18.06
CA GLY A 339 -2.76 5.42 -17.46
C GLY A 339 -1.71 6.44 -17.89
N LYS A 340 -2.11 7.52 -18.57
CA LYS A 340 -1.21 8.63 -18.94
C LYS A 340 -1.03 9.61 -17.78
N PRO A 341 0.08 10.37 -17.75
CA PRO A 341 0.33 11.40 -16.74
C PRO A 341 -0.85 12.34 -16.50
N GLU A 342 -1.48 12.85 -17.56
CA GLU A 342 -2.60 13.81 -17.45
C GLU A 342 -3.80 13.20 -16.75
N TYR A 343 -4.07 11.91 -16.98
CA TYR A 343 -5.12 11.19 -16.28
C TYR A 343 -4.81 11.10 -14.78
N TYR A 344 -3.60 10.67 -14.39
CA TYR A 344 -3.23 10.57 -12.98
C TYR A 344 -3.26 11.92 -12.27
N VAL A 345 -2.81 12.98 -12.93
CA VAL A 345 -2.84 14.36 -12.41
C VAL A 345 -4.27 14.88 -12.25
N SER A 346 -5.18 14.47 -13.15
CA SER A 346 -6.59 14.86 -13.08
C SER A 346 -7.41 14.15 -11.99
N GLU A 347 -6.86 13.13 -11.33
CA GLU A 347 -7.59 12.45 -10.26
C GLU A 347 -7.83 13.37 -9.07
N VAL A 348 -9.00 13.19 -8.44
CA VAL A 348 -9.43 14.04 -7.33
C VAL A 348 -8.44 13.93 -6.18
N GLN A 349 -8.04 15.06 -5.62
CA GLN A 349 -7.36 15.10 -4.33
C GLN A 349 -8.40 15.14 -3.22
N MET A 350 -8.26 14.26 -2.23
CA MET A 350 -9.19 14.16 -1.11
C MET A 350 -8.46 14.40 0.20
N ARG A 351 -8.92 15.41 0.95
CA ARG A 351 -8.48 15.70 2.31
C ARG A 351 -8.72 14.50 3.21
N ASP A 352 -7.75 14.20 4.08
CA ASP A 352 -7.80 13.10 5.05
C ASP A 352 -8.14 11.74 4.41
N ASN A 353 -7.76 11.55 3.15
CA ASN A 353 -8.03 10.29 2.49
C ASN A 353 -7.21 9.17 3.14
N GLN A 354 -7.87 8.03 3.38
CA GLN A 354 -7.33 6.87 4.09
C GLN A 354 -5.96 6.40 3.59
N HIS A 355 -5.67 6.47 2.27
CA HIS A 355 -4.36 6.08 1.75
C HIS A 355 -3.22 6.92 2.34
N GLY A 356 -3.42 8.24 2.42
CA GLY A 356 -2.39 9.17 2.92
C GLY A 356 -2.27 9.11 4.43
N SER A 357 -3.40 9.20 5.13
CA SER A 357 -3.43 9.21 6.59
C SER A 357 -2.85 7.92 7.17
N ALA A 358 -3.25 6.76 6.64
CA ALA A 358 -2.75 5.46 7.09
C ALA A 358 -1.25 5.28 6.88
N VAL A 359 -0.73 5.59 5.69
CA VAL A 359 0.69 5.39 5.41
C VAL A 359 1.54 6.41 6.17
N CYS A 360 1.03 7.62 6.43
CA CYS A 360 1.70 8.54 7.35
C CYS A 360 1.80 7.95 8.76
N MET A 361 0.78 7.24 9.27
CA MET A 361 0.89 6.52 10.54
C MET A 361 2.01 5.49 10.48
N MET A 362 2.01 4.61 9.47
CA MET A 362 3.06 3.58 9.30
C MET A 362 4.47 4.19 9.21
N ALA A 363 4.64 5.25 8.42
CA ALA A 363 5.92 5.93 8.27
C ALA A 363 6.37 6.61 9.57
N VAL A 364 5.47 7.28 10.29
CA VAL A 364 5.79 7.87 11.60
C VAL A 364 6.10 6.79 12.64
N SER A 365 5.47 5.63 12.59
CA SER A 365 5.83 4.48 13.44
C SER A 365 7.26 4.03 13.19
N GLU A 366 7.70 3.96 11.92
CA GLU A 366 9.11 3.67 11.60
C GLU A 366 10.07 4.78 12.07
N LEU A 367 9.67 6.05 11.98
CA LEU A 367 10.44 7.17 12.55
C LEU A 367 10.63 7.00 14.07
N LEU A 368 9.57 6.66 14.80
CA LEU A 368 9.60 6.45 16.25
C LEU A 368 10.49 5.26 16.64
N ARG A 369 10.40 4.14 15.91
CA ARG A 369 11.24 2.95 16.13
C ARG A 369 12.73 3.19 15.89
N ARG A 370 13.12 4.22 15.12
CA ARG A 370 14.52 4.54 14.84
C ARG A 370 15.18 5.36 15.95
N LYS A 371 14.39 6.01 16.81
CA LYS A 371 14.87 6.84 17.91
C LYS A 371 15.09 6.07 19.21
N HIS A 372 14.62 4.83 19.26
CA HIS A 372 14.73 3.89 20.36
C HIS A 372 15.51 2.65 19.91
#